data_AF-A0A9E3NVU2-F1
#
_entry.id   AF-A0A9E3NVU2-F1
#
_cell.length_a   1.000
_cell.length_b   1.000
_cell.length_c   1.000
_cell.angle_alpha   90.00
_cell.angle_beta   90.00
_cell.angle_gamma   90.00
#
_symmetry.space_group_name_H-M   'P 1'
#
loop_
_entity.id
_entity.type
_entity.pdbx_description
1 polymer ?
#
loop_
_entity_poly.entity_id
_entity_poly.type
_entity_poly.pdbx_seq_one_letter_code
_entity_poly.pdbx_strand_id
1 'polypeptide(L)'
;MAIWSGWLATVAIVIAGAIPLVARVRLGRRAAPSSRPIKVHVVLGLVTSAFAFLHTLMVLPALGSPAATGAGMVAIAPAGAAFFALVAHAGLGLQLRNEKLKTRVSTRRKHSITAVVISILVAIHIVALERVGW
;
A
#
# COMPACT_ATOMS: atom_id res chain seq x y z
N MET A 1 -4.48 4.54 -18.81
CA MET A 1 -4.42 5.40 -17.60
C MET A 1 -4.44 4.59 -16.30
N ALA A 2 -5.40 3.67 -16.11
CA ALA A 2 -5.46 2.81 -14.91
C ALA A 2 -4.18 1.98 -14.69
N ILE A 3 -3.60 1.41 -15.75
CA ILE A 3 -2.32 0.68 -15.68
C ILE A 3 -1.22 1.55 -15.07
N TRP A 4 -1.08 2.79 -15.56
CA TRP A 4 -0.07 3.73 -15.08
C TRP A 4 -0.29 4.14 -13.62
N SER A 5 -1.53 4.45 -13.22
CA SER A 5 -1.81 4.81 -11.82
C SER A 5 -1.57 3.64 -10.86
N GLY A 6 -1.84 2.41 -11.28
CA GLY A 6 -1.52 1.20 -10.53
C GLY A 6 -0.01 1.00 -10.34
N TRP A 7 0.76 1.07 -11.42
CA TRP A 7 2.23 0.94 -11.35
C TRP A 7 2.88 2.07 -10.55
N LEU A 8 2.40 3.31 -10.69
CA LEU A 8 2.88 4.43 -9.87
C LEU A 8 2.61 4.20 -8.38
N ALA A 9 1.44 3.66 -8.02
CA ALA A 9 1.15 3.28 -6.63
C ALA A 9 2.09 2.17 -6.13
N THR A 10 2.36 1.15 -6.97
CA THR A 10 3.28 0.05 -6.64
C THR A 10 4.71 0.54 -6.43
N VAL A 11 5.24 1.40 -7.29
CA VAL A 11 6.57 1.98 -7.11
C VAL A 11 6.60 2.84 -5.85
N ALA A 12 5.58 3.67 -5.63
CA ALA A 12 5.49 4.53 -4.45
C ALA A 12 5.46 3.73 -3.14
N ILE A 13 4.70 2.63 -3.06
CA ILE A 13 4.62 1.80 -1.83
C ILE A 13 5.95 1.09 -1.55
N VAL A 14 6.65 0.63 -2.60
CA VAL A 14 7.96 -0.01 -2.46
C VAL A 14 8.99 0.98 -1.94
N ILE A 15 9.06 2.18 -2.53
CA ILE A 15 9.97 3.25 -2.07
C ILE A 15 9.63 3.66 -0.63
N ALA A 16 8.34 3.86 -0.34
CA ALA A 16 7.88 4.20 1.00
C ALA A 16 8.31 3.14 2.01
N GLY A 17 8.12 1.85 1.72
CA GLY A 17 8.50 0.73 2.58
C GLY A 17 10.01 0.59 2.77
N ALA A 18 10.82 0.91 1.75
CA ALA A 18 12.27 0.83 1.81
C ALA A 18 12.89 1.86 2.77
N ILE A 19 12.32 3.06 2.89
CA ILE A 19 12.85 4.15 3.72
C ILE A 19 13.11 3.75 5.19
N PRO A 20 12.13 3.24 5.96
CA PRO A 20 12.36 2.85 7.34
C PRO A 20 13.31 1.65 7.47
N LEU A 21 13.39 0.78 6.45
CA LEU A 21 14.32 -0.36 6.43
C LEU A 21 15.76 0.11 6.22
N VAL A 22 16.01 0.95 5.22
CA VAL A 22 17.32 1.55 4.95
C VAL A 22 17.78 2.40 6.14
N ALA A 23 16.89 3.20 6.72
CA ALA A 23 17.21 3.97 7.92
C ALA A 23 17.61 3.06 9.09
N ARG A 24 16.94 1.91 9.25
CA ARG A 24 17.28 0.93 10.30
C ARG A 24 18.65 0.30 10.07
N VAL A 25 18.96 -0.09 8.84
CA VAL A 25 20.27 -0.67 8.49
C VAL A 25 21.38 0.35 8.74
N ARG A 26 21.21 1.59 8.28
CA ARG A 26 22.23 2.64 8.44
C ARG A 26 22.44 3.10 9.88
N LEU A 27 21.38 3.15 10.69
CA LEU A 27 21.46 3.65 12.08
C LEU A 27 21.69 2.54 13.10
N GLY A 28 21.60 1.26 12.72
CA GLY A 28 21.59 0.10 13.63
C GLY A 28 20.35 0.04 14.55
N ARG A 29 19.46 1.02 14.46
CA ARG A 29 18.26 1.18 15.31
C ARG A 29 17.11 1.78 14.52
N ARG A 30 15.90 1.68 15.08
CA ARG A 30 14.71 2.28 14.45
C ARG A 30 14.78 3.80 14.51
N ALA A 31 14.38 4.47 13.43
CA ALA A 31 14.30 5.92 13.38
C ALA A 31 13.20 6.45 14.32
N ALA A 32 13.43 7.62 14.94
CA ALA A 32 12.46 8.27 15.81
C ALA A 32 11.23 8.74 15.03
N PRO A 33 10.01 8.77 15.62
CA PRO A 33 8.79 9.16 14.91
C PRO A 33 8.86 10.56 14.26
N SER A 34 9.55 11.49 14.91
CA SER A 34 9.77 12.87 14.47
C SER A 34 10.91 13.04 13.45
N SER A 35 11.71 12.00 13.20
CA SER A 35 12.88 12.07 12.31
C SER A 35 12.52 12.27 10.83
N ARG A 36 13.47 12.82 10.06
CA ARG A 36 13.30 13.07 8.62
C ARG A 36 12.95 11.81 7.82
N PRO A 37 13.59 10.64 7.99
CA PRO A 37 13.22 9.42 7.26
C PRO A 37 11.75 9.03 7.47
N ILE A 38 11.25 9.11 8.71
CA ILE A 38 9.85 8.78 9.00
C ILE A 38 8.89 9.80 8.38
N LYS A 39 9.24 11.09 8.35
CA LYS A 39 8.45 12.11 7.64
C LYS A 39 8.34 11.78 6.14
N VAL A 40 9.45 11.43 5.49
CA VAL A 40 9.46 11.07 4.06
C VAL A 40 8.65 9.80 3.81
N HIS A 41 8.80 8.76 4.64
CA HIS A 41 7.98 7.55 4.58
C HIS A 41 6.47 7.86 4.65
N VAL A 42 6.05 8.73 5.57
CA VAL A 42 4.64 9.11 5.70
C VAL A 42 4.14 9.88 4.49
N VAL A 43 4.89 10.86 3.99
CA VAL A 43 4.49 11.63 2.80
C VAL A 43 4.33 10.70 1.60
N LEU A 44 5.30 9.82 1.35
CA LEU A 44 5.19 8.85 0.25
C LEU A 44 4.08 7.82 0.47
N GLY A 45 3.82 7.43 1.72
CA GLY A 45 2.67 6.59 2.07
C GLY A 45 1.34 7.27 1.72
N LEU A 46 1.19 8.57 1.99
CA LEU A 46 0.00 9.33 1.60
C LEU A 46 -0.12 9.48 0.08
N VAL A 47 0.98 9.75 -0.62
CA VAL A 47 1.02 9.78 -2.09
C VAL A 47 0.62 8.43 -2.68
N THR A 48 1.11 7.33 -2.09
CA THR A 48 0.71 5.97 -2.45
C THR A 48 -0.79 5.77 -2.28
N SER A 49 -1.37 6.19 -1.15
CA SER A 49 -2.81 6.12 -0.93
C SER A 49 -3.61 6.95 -1.95
N ALA A 50 -3.11 8.12 -2.33
CA ALA A 50 -3.75 8.95 -3.36
C ALA A 50 -3.73 8.25 -4.74
N PHE A 51 -2.60 7.67 -5.14
CA PHE A 51 -2.52 6.92 -6.40
C PHE A 51 -3.37 5.65 -6.39
N ALA A 52 -3.39 4.91 -5.28
CA ALA A 52 -4.25 3.74 -5.15
C ALA A 52 -5.74 4.11 -5.23
N PHE A 53 -6.14 5.21 -4.59
CA PHE A 53 -7.51 5.72 -4.71
C PHE A 53 -7.85 6.15 -6.14
N LEU A 54 -6.94 6.90 -6.78
CA LEU A 54 -7.10 7.32 -8.17
C LEU A 54 -7.18 6.11 -9.12
N HIS A 55 -6.37 5.07 -8.87
CA HIS A 55 -6.44 3.82 -9.61
C HIS A 55 -7.82 3.18 -9.50
N THR A 56 -8.37 3.05 -8.28
CA THR A 56 -9.73 2.54 -8.06
C THR A 56 -10.77 3.33 -8.86
N LEU A 57 -10.69 4.67 -8.87
CA LEU A 57 -11.61 5.52 -9.65
C LEU A 57 -11.44 5.31 -11.17
N MET A 58 -10.19 5.22 -11.65
CA MET A 58 -9.88 5.06 -13.07
C MET A 58 -10.29 3.69 -13.63
N VAL A 59 -10.46 2.67 -12.78
CA VAL A 59 -10.90 1.33 -13.20
C VAL A 59 -12.43 1.23 -13.33
N LEU A 60 -13.21 2.12 -12.70
CA LEU A 60 -14.68 2.06 -12.72
C LEU A 60 -15.28 1.94 -14.14
N PRO A 61 -14.85 2.72 -15.14
CA PRO A 61 -15.39 2.61 -16.50
C PRO A 61 -15.03 1.29 -17.20
N ALA A 62 -14.02 0.57 -16.70
CA ALA A 62 -13.47 -0.65 -17.29
C ALA A 62 -13.97 -1.95 -16.62
N LEU A 63 -14.84 -1.85 -15.60
CA LEU A 63 -15.34 -3.02 -14.85
C LEU A 63 -16.12 -4.03 -15.72
N GLY A 64 -16.70 -3.59 -16.85
CA GLY A 64 -17.38 -4.46 -17.82
C GLY A 64 -16.49 -4.98 -18.96
N SER A 65 -15.19 -4.66 -18.95
CA SER A 65 -14.27 -5.10 -20.01
C SER A 65 -14.09 -6.62 -20.04
N PRO A 66 -13.76 -7.23 -21.19
CA PRO A 66 -13.51 -8.67 -21.29
C PRO A 66 -12.48 -9.18 -20.29
N ALA A 67 -11.46 -8.38 -19.97
CA ALA A 67 -10.45 -8.74 -18.99
C ALA A 67 -10.94 -8.65 -17.54
N ALA A 68 -11.72 -7.62 -17.18
CA ALA A 68 -12.34 -7.54 -15.85
C ALA A 68 -13.29 -8.71 -15.61
N THR A 69 -14.06 -9.09 -16.64
CA THR A 69 -14.93 -10.27 -16.62
C THR A 69 -14.14 -11.58 -16.60
N GLY A 70 -13.05 -11.66 -17.38
CA GLY A 70 -12.21 -12.85 -17.49
C GLY A 70 -11.43 -13.16 -16.22
N ALA A 71 -10.83 -12.15 -15.58
CA ALA A 71 -10.15 -12.31 -14.29
C ALA A 71 -11.14 -12.48 -13.12
N GLY A 72 -12.35 -11.91 -13.29
CA GLY A 72 -13.47 -12.04 -12.37
C GLY A 72 -13.11 -11.62 -10.94
N MET A 73 -13.73 -12.32 -9.97
CA MET A 73 -13.57 -12.00 -8.55
C MET A 73 -12.15 -12.24 -8.03
N VAL A 74 -11.35 -13.06 -8.71
CA VAL A 74 -9.98 -13.39 -8.29
C VAL A 74 -9.03 -12.19 -8.47
N ALA A 75 -9.30 -11.28 -9.42
CA ALA A 75 -8.59 -10.00 -9.48
C ALA A 75 -9.28 -8.92 -8.65
N ILE A 76 -10.61 -8.81 -8.72
CA ILE A 76 -11.33 -7.66 -8.16
C ILE A 76 -11.39 -7.71 -6.62
N ALA A 77 -11.68 -8.86 -6.02
CA ALA A 77 -11.78 -8.94 -4.56
C ALA A 77 -10.45 -8.65 -3.86
N PRO A 78 -9.30 -9.19 -4.30
CA PRO A 78 -8.00 -8.84 -3.72
C PRO A 78 -7.67 -7.35 -3.88
N ALA A 79 -7.97 -6.72 -5.02
CA ALA A 79 -7.78 -5.28 -5.18
C ALA A 79 -8.61 -4.46 -4.18
N GLY A 80 -9.90 -4.78 -4.04
CA GLY A 80 -10.77 -4.11 -3.06
C GLY A 80 -10.25 -4.30 -1.63
N ALA A 81 -9.91 -5.53 -1.26
CA ALA A 81 -9.34 -5.83 0.06
C ALA A 81 -8.00 -5.12 0.30
N ALA A 82 -7.13 -5.05 -0.72
CA ALA A 82 -5.86 -4.32 -0.65
C ALA A 82 -6.09 -2.82 -0.41
N PHE A 83 -7.08 -2.23 -1.08
CA PHE A 83 -7.41 -0.82 -0.91
C PHE A 83 -7.89 -0.52 0.52
N PHE A 84 -8.81 -1.32 1.08
CA PHE A 84 -9.23 -1.14 2.47
C PHE A 84 -8.09 -1.39 3.47
N ALA A 85 -7.25 -2.40 3.21
CA ALA A 85 -6.06 -2.66 4.01
C ALA A 85 -5.08 -1.48 3.96
N LEU A 86 -4.94 -0.81 2.81
CA LEU A 86 -4.12 0.40 2.65
C LEU A 86 -4.67 1.58 3.45
N VAL A 87 -5.99 1.79 3.45
CA VAL A 87 -6.63 2.81 4.31
C VAL A 87 -6.34 2.53 5.79
N ALA A 88 -6.52 1.27 6.23
CA ALA A 88 -6.20 0.87 7.60
C ALA A 88 -4.71 1.04 7.91
N HIS A 89 -3.82 0.70 6.97
CA HIS A 89 -2.38 0.86 7.10
C HIS A 89 -1.98 2.33 7.28
N ALA A 90 -2.54 3.24 6.48
CA ALA A 90 -2.32 4.68 6.60
C ALA A 90 -2.78 5.20 7.96
N GLY A 91 -3.97 4.82 8.42
CA GLY A 91 -4.48 5.18 9.75
C GLY A 91 -3.56 4.72 10.89
N LEU A 92 -3.10 3.47 10.85
CA LEU A 92 -2.12 2.94 11.81
C LEU A 92 -0.79 3.71 11.75
N GLY A 93 -0.31 4.05 10.55
CA GLY A 93 0.91 4.83 10.35
C GLY A 93 0.83 6.23 10.97
N LEU A 94 -0.32 6.90 10.81
CA LEU A 94 -0.57 8.20 11.42
C LEU A 94 -0.64 8.12 12.94
N GLN A 95 -1.27 7.08 13.52
CA GLN A 95 -1.24 6.87 14.97
C GLN A 95 0.20 6.74 15.50
N LEU A 96 1.07 6.04 14.76
CA LEU A 96 2.48 5.82 15.15
C LEU A 96 3.31 7.11 15.18
N ARG A 97 2.83 8.21 14.61
CA ARG A 97 3.44 9.54 14.70
C ARG A 97 3.35 10.14 16.09
N ASN A 98 2.30 9.81 16.85
CA ASN A 98 2.17 10.27 18.23
C ASN A 98 3.25 9.60 19.08
N GLU A 99 4.23 10.37 19.58
CA GLU A 99 5.35 9.89 20.40
C GLU A 99 4.88 9.20 21.70
N LYS A 100 3.73 9.63 22.25
CA LYS A 100 3.15 9.15 23.52
C LYS A 100 2.18 7.97 23.35
N LEU A 101 2.11 7.35 22.17
CA LEU A 101 1.20 6.22 21.93
C LEU A 101 1.52 5.02 22.84
N LYS A 102 0.64 4.75 23.82
CA LYS A 102 0.78 3.66 24.79
C LYS A 102 0.85 2.27 24.13
N THR A 103 0.07 2.05 23.07
CA THR A 103 -0.05 0.77 22.35
C THR A 103 0.95 0.62 21.20
N ARG A 104 2.01 1.45 21.15
CA ARG A 104 2.95 1.55 20.01
C ARG A 104 3.45 0.21 19.49
N VAL A 105 3.84 -0.72 20.36
CA VAL A 105 4.40 -2.02 19.93
C VAL A 105 3.35 -2.83 19.15
N SER A 106 2.11 -2.90 19.66
CA SER A 106 1.00 -3.58 19.00
C SER A 106 0.62 -2.87 17.69
N THR A 107 0.48 -1.54 17.70
CA THR A 107 0.17 -0.76 16.49
C THR A 107 1.24 -0.92 15.41
N ARG A 108 2.54 -0.99 15.78
CA ARG A 108 3.62 -1.29 14.83
C ARG A 108 3.48 -2.66 14.21
N ARG A 109 3.18 -3.69 15.01
CA ARG A 109 2.96 -5.05 14.49
C ARG A 109 1.79 -5.06 13.50
N LYS A 110 0.65 -4.45 13.87
CA LYS A 110 -0.51 -4.30 12.98
C LYS A 110 -0.15 -3.58 11.69
N HIS A 111 0.59 -2.48 11.77
CA HIS A 111 1.02 -1.70 10.61
C HIS A 111 1.93 -2.51 9.67
N SER A 112 2.85 -3.31 10.22
CA SER A 112 3.66 -4.24 9.43
C SER A 112 2.84 -5.39 8.83
N ILE A 113 1.89 -5.95 9.59
CA ILE A 113 0.99 -7.00 9.09
C ILE A 113 0.16 -6.47 7.92
N THR A 114 -0.43 -5.28 8.04
CA THR A 114 -1.22 -4.70 6.94
C THR A 114 -0.37 -4.44 5.70
N ALA A 115 0.90 -4.03 5.85
CA ALA A 115 1.81 -3.89 4.71
C ALA A 115 2.05 -5.21 3.97
N VAL A 116 2.25 -6.32 4.71
CA VAL A 116 2.41 -7.66 4.14
C VAL A 116 1.12 -8.11 3.44
N VAL A 117 -0.04 -7.92 4.09
CA VAL A 117 -1.35 -8.26 3.52
C VAL A 117 -1.60 -7.48 2.22
N ILE A 118 -1.35 -6.18 2.18
CA ILE A 118 -1.47 -5.37 0.96
C ILE A 118 -0.58 -5.94 -0.14
N SER A 119 0.68 -6.26 0.18
CA SER A 119 1.64 -6.77 -0.81
C SER A 119 1.17 -8.09 -1.42
N ILE A 120 0.65 -9.02 -0.61
CA ILE A 120 0.11 -10.30 -1.07
C ILE A 120 -1.12 -10.09 -1.95
N LEU A 121 -2.07 -9.26 -1.49
CA LEU A 121 -3.32 -9.02 -2.23
C LEU A 121 -3.08 -8.31 -3.56
N VAL A 122 -2.15 -7.35 -3.61
CA VAL A 122 -1.74 -6.68 -4.85
C VAL A 122 -1.06 -7.68 -5.80
N ALA A 123 -0.19 -8.56 -5.29
CA ALA A 123 0.43 -9.59 -6.11
C ALA A 123 -0.61 -10.55 -6.72
N ILE A 124 -1.60 -11.01 -5.92
CA ILE A 124 -2.70 -11.83 -6.42
C ILE A 124 -3.49 -11.08 -7.49
N HIS A 125 -3.83 -9.81 -7.25
CA HIS A 125 -4.56 -8.98 -8.20
C HIS A 125 -3.84 -8.86 -9.55
N ILE A 126 -2.54 -8.56 -9.54
CA ILE A 126 -1.72 -8.42 -10.76
C ILE A 126 -1.63 -9.75 -11.50
N VAL A 127 -1.27 -10.84 -10.81
CA VAL A 127 -1.12 -12.17 -11.43
C VAL A 127 -2.45 -12.66 -12.02
N ALA A 128 -3.58 -12.38 -11.37
CA ALA A 128 -4.89 -12.74 -11.88
C ALA A 128 -5.24 -11.98 -13.18
N LEU A 129 -4.86 -10.70 -13.29
CA LEU A 129 -5.02 -9.91 -14.51
C LEU A 129 -4.09 -10.40 -15.64
N GLU A 130 -2.82 -10.68 -15.35
CA GLU A 130 -1.85 -11.15 -16.34
C GLU A 130 -2.30 -12.48 -17.00
N ARG A 131 -2.91 -13.38 -16.22
CA ARG A 131 -3.42 -14.67 -16.72
C ARG A 131 -4.51 -14.56 -17.77
N VAL A 132 -5.17 -13.40 -17.87
CA VAL A 132 -6.23 -13.15 -18.86
C VAL A 132 -5.80 -12.17 -19.94
N GLY A 133 -4.49 -11.93 -20.06
CA GLY A 133 -3.89 -11.13 -21.13
C GLY A 133 -4.03 -9.62 -20.94
N TRP A 134 -3.97 -9.16 -19.69
CA TRP A 134 -3.96 -7.73 -19.34
C TRP A 134 -2.57 -7.14 -19.17
#